data_AF-A0A959TD93-F1
#
_entry.id   AF-A0A959TD93-F1
#
_cell.length_a   1.000
_cell.length_b   1.000
_cell.length_c   1.000
_cell.angle_alpha   90.00
_cell.angle_beta   90.00
_cell.angle_gamma   90.00
#
_symmetry.space_group_name_H-M   'P 1'
#
loop_
_entity.id
_entity.type
_entity.pdbx_description
1 polymer ?
#
loop_
_entity_poly.entity_id
_entity_poly.type
_entity_poly.pdbx_seq_one_letter_code
_entity_poly.pdbx_strand_id
1 'polypeptide(L)'
;MVPTKAIDQFWHYHILDTRAYHEDCQLVFGHYLHHFPYLGMRGEEDERQLVAGFNRTANLYKEEFGEEMAAPDVTDCWHDCSGRCWHECSSK
;
A
#
# COMPACT_ATOMS: atom_id res chain seq x y z
N MET A 1 -2.79 -5.17 4.29
CA MET A 1 -3.03 -5.55 2.88
C MET A 1 -2.57 -4.41 2.00
N VAL A 2 -1.85 -4.70 0.92
CA VAL A 2 -1.29 -3.73 -0.04
C VAL A 2 -1.34 -4.38 -1.44
N PRO A 3 -1.17 -3.62 -2.53
CA PRO A 3 -1.02 -4.19 -3.87
C PRO A 3 0.11 -5.24 -3.94
N THR A 4 0.31 -5.85 -5.11
CA THR A 4 1.42 -6.80 -5.29
C THR A 4 2.76 -6.15 -4.93
N LYS A 5 3.74 -6.94 -4.45
CA LYS A 5 5.07 -6.43 -4.09
C LYS A 5 5.72 -5.62 -5.21
N ALA A 6 5.50 -6.02 -6.47
CA ALA A 6 6.02 -5.32 -7.63
C ALA A 6 5.41 -3.91 -7.77
N ILE A 7 4.08 -3.79 -7.64
CA ILE A 7 3.37 -2.51 -7.69
C ILE A 7 3.79 -1.61 -6.52
N ASP A 8 3.81 -2.18 -5.31
CA ASP A 8 4.20 -1.47 -4.09
C ASP A 8 5.64 -0.94 -4.20
N GLN A 9 6.57 -1.79 -4.61
CA GLN A 9 7.98 -1.43 -4.74
C GLN A 9 8.21 -0.36 -5.82
N PHE A 10 7.52 -0.49 -6.96
CA PHE A 10 7.56 0.52 -8.02
C PHE A 10 7.10 1.88 -7.49
N TRP A 11 5.95 1.93 -6.79
CA TRP A 11 5.40 3.18 -6.30
C TRP A 11 6.34 3.85 -5.29
N HIS A 12 6.91 3.07 -4.35
CA HIS A 12 7.89 3.58 -3.39
C HIS A 12 9.12 4.20 -4.07
N TYR A 13 9.65 3.58 -5.13
CA TYR A 13 10.76 4.15 -5.89
C TYR A 13 10.34 5.38 -6.70
N HIS A 14 9.14 5.35 -7.29
CA HIS A 14 8.65 6.46 -8.09
C HIS A 14 8.49 7.75 -7.28
N ILE A 15 8.05 7.66 -6.02
CA ILE A 15 7.95 8.81 -5.10
C ILE A 15 9.31 9.50 -4.87
N LEU A 16 10.43 8.77 -4.99
CA LEU A 16 11.76 9.34 -4.76
C LEU A 16 12.16 10.36 -5.84
N ASP A 17 11.69 10.17 -7.08
CA ASP A 17 11.75 11.23 -8.09
C ASP A 17 10.56 12.16 -7.91
N THR A 18 10.71 13.09 -6.96
CA THR A 18 9.64 14.02 -6.58
C THR A 18 9.12 14.89 -7.73
N ARG A 19 9.92 15.11 -8.79
CA ARG A 19 9.46 15.89 -9.95
C ARG A 19 8.55 15.05 -10.83
N ALA A 20 9.03 13.86 -11.24
CA ALA A 20 8.22 12.95 -12.04
C ALA A 20 6.93 12.56 -11.30
N TYR A 21 7.04 12.21 -10.01
CA TYR A 21 5.88 11.87 -9.19
C TYR A 21 4.86 13.00 -9.11
N HIS A 22 5.31 14.26 -8.99
CA HIS A 22 4.39 15.40 -8.95
C HIS A 22 3.67 15.60 -10.30
N GLU A 23 4.41 15.53 -11.41
CA GLU A 23 3.84 15.67 -12.76
C GLU A 23 2.82 14.55 -13.05
N ASP A 24 3.17 13.31 -12.75
CA ASP A 24 2.29 12.16 -12.95
C ASP A 24 1.05 12.23 -12.05
N CYS A 25 1.20 12.67 -10.80
CA CYS A 25 0.05 12.89 -9.91
C CYS A 25 -0.93 13.93 -10.48
N GLN A 26 -0.41 15.04 -11.02
CA GLN A 26 -1.26 16.06 -11.66
C GLN A 26 -1.96 15.50 -12.91
N LEU A 27 -1.26 14.71 -13.72
CA LEU A 27 -1.83 14.14 -14.94
C LEU A 27 -2.94 13.12 -14.65
N VAL A 28 -2.72 12.24 -13.66
CA VAL A 28 -3.63 11.12 -13.37
C VAL A 28 -4.74 11.52 -12.39
N PHE A 29 -4.42 12.31 -11.35
CA PHE A 29 -5.35 12.63 -10.26
C PHE A 29 -5.82 14.10 -10.27
N GLY A 30 -5.18 14.98 -11.04
CA GLY A 30 -5.44 16.42 -11.00
C GLY A 30 -5.00 17.11 -9.71
N HIS A 31 -4.25 16.41 -8.85
CA HIS A 31 -3.70 16.92 -7.60
C HIS A 31 -2.55 16.03 -7.11
N TYR A 32 -1.76 16.51 -6.16
CA TYR A 32 -0.67 15.74 -5.59
C TYR A 32 -1.20 14.67 -4.62
N LEU A 33 -0.93 13.40 -4.92
CA LEU A 33 -1.30 12.29 -4.04
C LEU A 33 -0.26 12.12 -2.94
N HIS A 34 -0.63 12.47 -1.71
CA HIS A 34 0.25 12.33 -0.56
C HIS A 34 0.34 10.87 -0.10
N HIS A 35 1.57 10.36 0.01
CA HIS A 35 1.83 9.07 0.60
C HIS A 35 1.68 9.13 2.14
N PHE A 36 0.84 8.27 2.70
CA PHE A 36 0.61 8.15 4.14
C PHE A 36 0.91 6.71 4.61
N PRO A 37 2.14 6.42 5.07
CA PRO A 37 2.60 5.05 5.34
C PRO A 37 1.99 4.41 6.60
N TYR A 38 1.24 5.18 7.39
CA TYR A 38 0.71 4.74 8.68
C TYR A 38 -0.75 4.28 8.62
N LEU A 39 -1.36 4.22 7.43
CA LEU A 39 -2.74 3.80 7.26
C LEU A 39 -2.93 2.36 7.77
N GLY A 40 -3.86 2.18 8.70
CA GLY A 40 -4.15 0.92 9.35
C GLY A 40 -3.43 0.70 10.68
N MET A 41 -2.54 1.61 11.10
CA MET A 41 -1.76 1.46 12.34
C MET A 41 -2.37 2.21 13.53
N ARG A 42 -3.47 2.97 13.33
CA ARG A 42 -4.03 3.89 14.33
C ARG A 42 -5.33 3.41 14.97
N GLY A 43 -5.51 2.09 15.05
CA GLY A 43 -6.69 1.43 15.63
C GLY A 43 -7.70 0.97 14.59
N GLU A 44 -8.80 0.37 15.06
CA GLU A 44 -9.73 -0.39 14.22
C GLU A 44 -10.37 0.40 13.08
N GLU A 45 -10.64 1.70 13.28
CA GLU A 45 -11.21 2.53 12.22
C GLU A 45 -10.23 2.73 11.07
N ASP A 46 -8.95 2.94 11.39
CA ASP A 46 -7.89 3.11 10.40
C ASP A 46 -7.64 1.79 9.65
N GLU A 47 -7.74 0.66 10.35
CA GLU A 47 -7.68 -0.68 9.75
C GLU A 47 -8.83 -0.93 8.77
N ARG A 48 -10.07 -0.56 9.14
CA ARG A 48 -11.22 -0.62 8.23
C ARG A 48 -11.01 0.22 6.97
N GLN A 49 -10.41 1.40 7.11
CA GLN A 49 -10.07 2.25 5.97
C GLN A 49 -9.01 1.61 5.06
N LEU A 50 -8.00 0.95 5.64
CA LEU A 50 -7.01 0.20 4.88
C LEU A 50 -7.67 -0.92 4.05
N VAL A 51 -8.55 -1.71 4.68
CA VAL A 51 -9.30 -2.79 4.02
C VAL A 51 -10.19 -2.25 2.89
N ALA A 52 -10.95 -1.19 3.17
CA ALA A 52 -11.83 -0.56 2.19
C ALA A 52 -11.04 0.03 1.00
N GLY A 53 -9.91 0.68 1.28
CA GLY A 53 -9.00 1.22 0.27
C GLY A 53 -8.44 0.12 -0.64
N PHE A 54 -7.96 -0.98 -0.05
CA PHE A 54 -7.46 -2.12 -0.82
C PHE A 54 -8.54 -2.73 -1.73
N ASN A 55 -9.73 -2.99 -1.19
CA ASN A 55 -10.84 -3.56 -1.98
C ASN A 55 -11.25 -2.64 -3.13
N ARG A 56 -11.26 -1.32 -2.90
CA ARG A 56 -11.52 -0.34 -3.97
C ARG A 56 -10.45 -0.42 -5.06
N THR A 57 -9.17 -0.49 -4.70
CA THR A 57 -8.07 -0.64 -5.66
C THR A 57 -8.18 -1.95 -6.45
N ALA A 58 -8.51 -3.05 -5.78
CA ALA A 58 -8.68 -4.36 -6.44
C ALA A 58 -9.82 -4.34 -7.48
N ASN A 59 -10.95 -3.73 -7.15
CA ASN A 59 -12.08 -3.59 -8.07
C ASN A 59 -11.72 -2.74 -9.29
N LEU A 60 -11.07 -1.58 -9.07
CA LEU A 60 -10.61 -0.73 -10.17
C LEU A 60 -9.60 -1.46 -11.06
N TYR A 61 -8.66 -2.20 -10.47
CA TYR A 61 -7.71 -3.01 -11.24
C TYR A 61 -8.42 -4.01 -12.16
N LYS A 62 -9.43 -4.70 -11.63
CA LYS A 62 -10.23 -5.65 -12.40
C LYS A 62 -11.04 -4.98 -13.52
N GLU A 63 -11.61 -3.81 -13.25
CA GLU A 63 -12.37 -3.04 -14.24
C GLU A 63 -11.47 -2.55 -15.39
N GLU A 64 -10.26 -2.08 -15.08
CA GLU A 64 -9.32 -1.53 -16.06
C GLU A 64 -8.58 -2.61 -16.87
N PHE A 65 -8.19 -3.71 -16.23
CA PHE A 65 -7.32 -4.72 -16.86
C PHE A 65 -8.03 -6.05 -17.14
N GLY A 66 -9.24 -6.27 -16.62
CA GLY A 66 -9.96 -7.54 -16.77
C GLY A 66 -9.34 -8.71 -15.97
N GLU A 67 -8.40 -8.43 -15.08
CA GLU A 67 -7.65 -9.41 -14.29
C GLU A 67 -7.89 -9.23 -12.78
N GLU A 68 -7.85 -10.31 -12.02
CA GLU A 68 -7.87 -10.22 -10.55
C GLU A 68 -6.51 -9.72 -10.04
N MET A 69 -6.53 -8.71 -9.18
CA MET A 69 -5.29 -8.24 -8.55
C MET A 69 -4.77 -9.32 -7.60
N ALA A 70 -3.54 -9.80 -7.83
CA ALA A 70 -2.96 -10.84 -6.99
C ALA A 70 -2.91 -10.39 -5.52
N ALA A 71 -3.37 -11.27 -4.62
CA ALA A 71 -3.32 -11.01 -3.18
C ALA A 71 -1.87 -10.77 -2.74
N PRO A 72 -1.62 -9.88 -1.77
CA PRO A 72 -0.28 -9.69 -1.23
C PRO A 72 0.23 -11.03 -0.70
N ASP A 73 1.42 -11.41 -1.15
CA ASP A 73 2.19 -12.52 -0.60
C ASP A 73 2.48 -12.19 0.88
N VAL A 74 1.66 -12.76 1.77
CA VAL A 74 1.72 -12.61 3.24
C VAL A 74 3.01 -13.16 3.85
N THR A 75 3.88 -13.78 3.06
CA THR A 75 5.04 -14.52 3.55
C THR A 75 6.33 -13.72 3.64
N ASP A 76 6.31 -12.41 3.39
CA ASP A 76 7.55 -11.63 3.35
C ASP A 76 7.33 -10.27 4.02
N CYS A 77 7.60 -10.28 5.32
CA CYS A 77 7.86 -9.06 6.07
C CYS A 77 8.90 -8.24 5.31
N TRP A 78 8.53 -7.06 4.85
CA TRP A 78 9.43 -6.15 4.11
C TRP A 78 10.61 -5.64 4.96
N HIS A 79 10.62 -5.97 6.25
CA HIS A 79 11.80 -5.89 7.07
C HIS A 79 12.44 -7.28 7.20
N ASP A 80 13.68 -7.39 6.75
CA ASP A 80 14.70 -8.15 7.49
C ASP A 80 14.84 -7.52 8.89
N CYS A 81 13.85 -7.80 9.72
CA CYS A 81 13.70 -7.27 11.06
C CYS A 81 14.56 -8.14 11.98
N SER A 82 15.88 -7.98 11.90
CA SER A 82 16.72 -8.25 13.05
C SER A 82 16.37 -7.25 14.17
N GLY A 83 15.26 -7.50 14.86
CA GLY A 83 15.02 -6.96 16.20
C GLY A 83 14.00 -5.84 16.37
N ARG A 84 12.78 -5.94 15.83
CA ARG A 84 11.68 -5.10 16.34
C ARG A 84 10.25 -5.68 16.15
N CYS A 85 10.02 -6.90 16.62
CA CYS A 85 8.67 -7.34 17.01
C CYS A 85 8.37 -6.80 18.41
N TRP A 86 7.74 -5.62 18.52
CA TRP A 86 7.46 -5.00 19.82
C TRP A 86 5.99 -4.93 20.21
N HIS A 87 5.05 -5.60 19.53
CA HIS A 87 3.66 -5.66 20.03
C HIS A 87 2.79 -6.87 19.62
N GLU A 88 3.35 -8.07 19.36
CA GLU A 88 2.51 -9.29 19.30
C GLU A 88 3.26 -10.55 19.75
N CYS A 89 3.88 -10.47 20.93
CA CYS A 89 4.19 -11.64 21.74
C CYS A 89 3.66 -11.36 23.15
N SER A 90 2.35 -11.18 23.24
CA SER A 90 1.63 -11.17 24.50
C SER A 90 0.71 -12.37 24.57
N SER A 91 1.16 -13.31 25.40
CA SER A 91 0.45 -14.43 26.01
C SER A 91 0.48 -15.78 25.27
N LYS A 92 0.69 -16.79 26.11
CA LYS A 92 0.86 -18.23 25.87
C LYS A 92 -0.22 -18.87 25.02
#